data_AF-A0A943AS71-F1
#
_entry.id   AF-A0A943AS71-F1
#
_cell.length_a   1.000
_cell.length_b   1.000
_cell.length_c   1.000
_cell.angle_alpha   90.00
_cell.angle_beta   90.00
_cell.angle_gamma   90.00
#
_symmetry.space_group_name_H-M   'P 1'
#
loop_
_entity.id
_entity.type
_entity.pdbx_description
1 polymer ?
#
loop_
_entity_poly.entity_id
_entity_poly.type
_entity_poly.pdbx_seq_one_letter_code
_entity_poly.pdbx_strand_id
1 'polypeptide(L)'
;IKNVPIGTYKITEKQVLRYYLAEATPNTANVKIQQVGKAEYGKKPEEIAYGNATLNLKDLKAEITFRNEKQRFDDYSHNDVVRNTITFKLK
;
A
#
# COMPACT_ATOMS: atom_id res chain seq x y z
N ILE A 1 -8.59 9.82 0.94
CA ILE A 1 -9.83 9.74 0.14
C ILE A 1 -11.02 9.93 1.07
N LYS A 2 -11.94 10.84 0.76
CA LYS A 2 -13.16 11.07 1.56
C LYS A 2 -14.37 10.53 0.81
N ASN A 3 -15.49 10.36 1.50
CA ASN A 3 -16.77 9.93 0.92
C ASN A 3 -16.72 8.57 0.23
N VAL A 4 -15.91 7.64 0.76
CA VAL A 4 -15.90 6.26 0.26
C VAL A 4 -17.15 5.55 0.83
N PRO A 5 -17.94 4.85 0.00
CA PRO A 5 -19.10 4.10 0.49
C PRO A 5 -18.73 3.00 1.50
N ILE A 6 -19.75 2.45 2.17
CA ILE A 6 -19.60 1.22 2.95
C ILE A 6 -19.25 0.09 1.98
N GLY A 7 -18.29 -0.75 2.35
CA GLY A 7 -17.88 -1.86 1.51
C GLY A 7 -16.49 -2.39 1.83
N THR A 8 -16.10 -3.41 1.07
CA THR A 8 -14.77 -4.01 1.12
C THR A 8 -13.97 -3.56 -0.10
N TYR A 9 -12.74 -3.14 0.13
CA TYR A 9 -11.86 -2.55 -0.89
C TYR A 9 -10.54 -3.31 -0.94
N LYS A 10 -10.13 -3.67 -2.16
CA LYS A 10 -8.75 -4.08 -2.45
C LYS A 10 -7.91 -2.82 -2.69
N ILE A 11 -6.79 -2.70 -1.99
CA ILE A 11 -5.87 -1.57 -2.08
C ILE A 11 -4.54 -2.09 -2.57
N THR A 12 -4.06 -1.53 -3.67
CA THR A 12 -2.85 -1.99 -4.33
C THR A 12 -1.92 -0.81 -4.57
N GLU A 13 -0.62 -1.07 -4.45
CA GLU A 13 0.39 -0.07 -4.76
C GLU A 13 0.61 -0.03 -6.28
N LYS A 14 0.67 1.18 -6.83
CA LYS A 14 0.90 1.37 -8.26
C LYS A 14 2.36 1.01 -8.59
N GLN A 15 2.56 0.18 -9.61
CA GLN A 15 3.90 -0.10 -10.11
C GLN A 15 4.54 1.16 -10.70
N VAL A 16 5.79 1.44 -10.31
CA VAL A 16 6.60 2.55 -10.80
C VAL A 16 8.01 2.08 -11.14
N LEU A 17 8.75 2.87 -11.93
CA LEU A 17 10.15 2.58 -12.24
C LEU A 17 11.04 2.77 -11.00
N ARG A 18 12.15 2.01 -10.93
CA ARG A 18 13.24 2.11 -9.94
C ARG A 18 12.89 1.73 -8.48
N TYR A 19 11.63 1.66 -8.13
CA TYR A 19 11.17 1.22 -6.81
C TYR A 19 10.43 -0.10 -6.89
N TYR A 20 10.52 -0.89 -5.83
CA TYR A 20 9.70 -2.08 -5.63
C TYR A 20 9.02 -2.02 -4.27
N LEU A 21 7.89 -2.70 -4.15
CA LEU A 21 7.20 -2.82 -2.88
C LEU A 21 8.02 -3.74 -1.95
N ALA A 22 8.51 -3.17 -0.86
CA ALA A 22 9.25 -3.93 0.16
C ALA A 22 8.29 -4.49 1.21
N GLU A 23 7.31 -3.69 1.63
CA GLU A 23 6.41 -4.04 2.72
C GLU A 23 5.09 -3.26 2.63
N ALA A 24 4.00 -3.89 3.07
CA ALA A 24 2.72 -3.21 3.30
C ALA A 24 2.33 -3.39 4.77
N THR A 25 1.98 -2.30 5.44
CA THR A 25 1.60 -2.31 6.86
C THR A 25 0.19 -1.75 7.06
N PRO A 26 -0.66 -2.42 7.85
CA PRO A 26 -1.96 -1.89 8.20
C PRO A 26 -1.79 -0.86 9.33
N ASN A 27 -2.34 0.35 9.16
CA ASN A 27 -2.33 1.37 10.22
C ASN A 27 -3.65 1.38 11.03
N THR A 28 -4.67 0.65 10.57
CA THR A 28 -5.95 0.48 11.28
C THR A 28 -6.37 -1.00 11.31
N ALA A 29 -7.15 -1.39 12.33
CA ALA A 29 -7.53 -2.78 12.58
C ALA A 29 -8.43 -3.39 11.50
N ASN A 30 -9.19 -2.56 10.79
CA ASN A 30 -10.07 -2.96 9.68
C ASN A 30 -9.34 -3.12 8.34
N VAL A 31 -8.00 -3.08 8.34
CA VAL A 31 -7.15 -3.37 7.18
C VAL A 31 -6.39 -4.66 7.44
N LYS A 32 -6.48 -5.60 6.50
CA LYS A 32 -5.70 -6.84 6.49
C LYS A 32 -4.73 -6.82 5.32
N ILE A 33 -3.46 -7.07 5.59
CA ILE A 33 -2.45 -7.23 4.54
C ILE A 33 -2.44 -8.69 4.10
N GLN A 34 -2.55 -8.90 2.78
CA GLN A 34 -2.30 -10.18 2.17
C GLN A 34 -0.88 -10.18 1.61
N GLN A 35 0.01 -10.94 2.22
CA GLN A 35 1.33 -11.23 1.64
C GLN A 35 1.17 -12.34 0.60
N VAL A 36 1.65 -12.09 -0.62
CA VAL A 36 1.55 -13.00 -1.76
C VAL A 36 2.92 -13.55 -2.14
N GLY A 37 3.94 -12.69 -2.13
CA GLY A 37 5.30 -13.03 -2.57
C GLY A 37 6.37 -12.32 -1.75
N LYS A 38 7.64 -12.60 -2.07
CA LYS A 38 8.77 -11.88 -1.50
C LYS A 38 8.96 -10.54 -2.20
N ALA A 39 9.43 -9.54 -1.44
CA ALA A 39 9.84 -8.26 -2.00
C ALA A 39 10.94 -8.46 -3.04
N GLU A 40 10.69 -7.97 -4.26
CA GLU A 40 11.60 -8.19 -5.38
C GLU A 40 11.41 -7.12 -6.45
N TYR A 41 12.53 -6.61 -6.97
CA TYR A 41 12.50 -5.67 -8.07
C TYR A 41 12.02 -6.32 -9.37
N GLY A 42 11.17 -5.59 -10.12
CA GLY A 42 10.61 -6.06 -11.38
C GLY A 42 9.28 -6.81 -11.23
N LYS A 43 8.90 -7.22 -10.02
CA LYS A 43 7.57 -7.77 -9.74
C LYS A 43 6.52 -6.68 -9.59
N LYS A 44 5.28 -7.00 -9.94
CA LYS A 44 4.17 -6.09 -9.68
C LYS A 44 3.93 -6.01 -8.17
N PRO A 45 3.63 -4.84 -7.59
CA PRO A 45 3.36 -4.75 -6.16
C PRO A 45 2.27 -5.72 -5.67
N GLU A 46 1.23 -5.96 -6.47
CA GLU A 46 0.16 -6.92 -6.16
C GLU A 46 0.60 -8.38 -6.06
N GLU A 47 1.73 -8.74 -6.69
CA GLU A 47 2.36 -10.07 -6.60
C GLU A 47 3.20 -10.21 -5.32
N ILE A 48 3.45 -9.10 -4.61
CA ILE A 48 4.20 -9.03 -3.36
C ILE A 48 3.23 -8.94 -2.19
N ALA A 49 2.43 -7.88 -2.14
CA ALA A 49 1.41 -7.68 -1.11
C ALA A 49 0.31 -6.69 -1.53
N TYR A 50 -0.87 -6.84 -0.94
CA TYR A 50 -1.96 -5.88 -1.09
C TYR A 50 -2.80 -5.79 0.19
N GLY A 51 -3.53 -4.68 0.35
CA GLY A 51 -4.44 -4.49 1.48
C GLY A 51 -5.88 -4.86 1.13
N ASN A 52 -6.59 -5.48 2.06
CA ASN A 52 -8.05 -5.57 2.04
C ASN A 52 -8.58 -4.77 3.22
N ALA A 53 -9.45 -3.80 2.94
CA ALA A 53 -10.02 -2.95 3.96
C ALA A 53 -11.54 -3.00 3.94
N THR A 54 -12.15 -2.95 5.12
CA THR A 54 -13.59 -2.91 5.26
C THR A 54 -14.00 -1.59 5.90
N LEU A 55 -14.83 -0.82 5.21
CA LEU A 55 -15.52 0.35 5.78
C LEU A 55 -16.93 -0.04 6.17
N ASN A 56 -17.31 0.24 7.41
CA ASN A 56 -18.64 0.02 7.95
C ASN A 56 -18.94 1.10 9.02
N LEU A 57 -20.11 1.05 9.65
CA LEU A 57 -20.52 2.05 10.65
C LEU A 57 -19.65 2.09 11.92
N LYS A 58 -18.94 1.00 12.24
CA LYS A 58 -17.98 0.92 13.36
C LYS A 58 -16.57 1.36 12.92
N ASP A 59 -16.21 1.03 11.68
CA ASP A 59 -14.90 1.26 11.09
C ASP A 59 -14.98 2.30 9.98
N LEU A 60 -15.16 3.56 10.38
CA LEU A 60 -15.37 4.70 9.45
C LEU A 60 -14.10 5.13 8.70
N LYS A 61 -12.93 4.67 9.15
CA LYS A 61 -11.62 5.02 8.60
C LYS A 61 -10.84 3.73 8.38
N ALA A 62 -10.14 3.66 7.26
CA ALA A 62 -9.10 2.67 7.03
C ALA A 62 -7.81 3.37 6.57
N GLU A 63 -6.68 2.80 6.95
CA GLU A 63 -5.37 3.33 6.60
C GLU A 63 -4.32 2.23 6.44
N ILE A 64 -3.51 2.37 5.40
CA ILE A 64 -2.45 1.44 5.02
C ILE A 64 -1.22 2.25 4.59
N THR A 65 -0.03 1.72 4.89
CA THR A 65 1.24 2.27 4.38
C THR A 65 1.93 1.24 3.50
N PHE A 66 2.33 1.65 2.30
CA PHE A 66 3.24 0.89 1.44
C PHE A 66 4.64 1.46 1.57
N ARG A 67 5.63 0.63 1.90
CA ARG A 67 7.04 0.98 1.93
C ARG A 67 7.69 0.43 0.66
N ASN A 68 8.21 1.33 -0.16
CA ASN A 68 8.91 1.01 -1.39
C ASN A 68 10.40 1.28 -1.21
N GLU A 69 11.23 0.36 -1.67
CA GLU A 69 12.69 0.48 -1.65
C GLU A 69 13.21 0.72 -3.06
N LYS A 70 14.24 1.56 -3.17
CA LYS A 70 14.90 1.86 -4.43
C LYS A 70 15.86 0.73 -4.78
N GLN A 71 15.74 0.17 -5.98
CA GLN A 71 16.67 -0.85 -6.47
C GLN A 71 17.91 -0.27 -7.16
N ARG A 72 17.71 0.75 -8.01
CA ARG A 72 18.79 1.32 -8.83
C ARG A 72 19.24 2.66 -8.30
N PHE A 73 20.53 2.78 -8.02
CA PHE A 73 21.22 4.01 -7.66
C PHE A 73 22.00 4.50 -8.88
N ASP A 74 21.31 5.05 -9.88
CA ASP A 74 21.97 5.88 -10.89
C ASP A 74 22.18 7.30 -10.33
N ASP A 75 23.08 8.08 -10.94
CA ASP A 75 23.70 9.32 -10.41
C ASP A 75 22.74 10.49 -10.10
N TYR A 76 21.41 10.30 -10.14
CA TYR A 76 20.41 11.39 -10.08
C TYR A 76 19.19 11.11 -9.19
N SER A 77 19.32 10.38 -8.07
CA SER A 77 18.20 10.29 -7.11
C SER A 77 18.63 9.99 -5.68
N HIS A 78 18.16 10.83 -4.74
CA HIS A 78 18.58 10.87 -3.32
C HIS A 78 17.68 10.10 -2.34
N ASN A 79 16.58 9.47 -2.77
CA ASN A 79 15.60 8.85 -1.86
C ASN A 79 15.63 7.31 -1.92
N ASP A 80 16.18 6.69 -0.89
CA ASP A 80 16.35 5.23 -0.80
C ASP A 80 15.04 4.49 -0.52
N VAL A 81 14.13 5.13 0.21
CA VAL A 81 12.86 4.56 0.65
C VAL A 81 11.75 5.59 0.46
N VAL A 82 10.61 5.13 -0.05
CA VAL A 82 9.37 5.91 -0.15
C VAL A 82 8.28 5.23 0.67
N ARG A 83 7.54 6.00 1.46
CA ARG A 83 6.37 5.51 2.21
C ARG A 83 5.11 6.19 1.71
N ASN A 84 4.20 5.40 1.15
CA ASN A 84 2.91 5.86 0.66
C ASN A 84 1.82 5.45 1.65
N THR A 85 1.38 6.40 2.48
CA THR A 85 0.28 6.18 3.42
C THR A 85 -1.03 6.65 2.80
N ILE A 86 -1.98 5.73 2.64
CA ILE A 86 -3.29 6.01 2.08
C ILE A 86 -4.33 5.90 3.19
N THR A 87 -4.95 7.04 3.51
CA THR A 87 -6.10 7.11 4.42
C THR A 87 -7.39 7.27 3.63
N PHE A 88 -8.41 6.48 3.93
CA PHE A 88 -9.74 6.66 3.36
C PHE A 88 -10.85 6.52 4.41
N LYS A 89 -11.91 7.30 4.21
CA LYS A 89 -12.97 7.52 5.21
C LYS A 89 -14.35 7.43 4.58
N LEU A 90 -15.30 6.92 5.38
CA LEU A 90 -16.71 6.88 5.05
C LEU A 90 -17.25 8.29 4.76
N LYS A 91 -18.29 8.36 3.94
CA LYS A 91 -19.10 9.56 3.70
C LYS A 91 -19.78 10.05 4.97
#